data_AF-A0A847U0P2-F1
#
_entry.id   AF-A0A847U0P2-F1
#
_cell.length_a   1.000
_cell.length_b   1.000
_cell.length_c   1.000
_cell.angle_alpha   90.00
_cell.angle_beta   90.00
_cell.angle_gamma   90.00
#
_symmetry.space_group_name_H-M   'P 1'
#
loop_
_entity.id
_entity.type
_entity.pdbx_description
1 polymer ?
#
loop_
_entity_poly.entity_id
_entity_poly.type
_entity_poly.pdbx_seq_one_letter_code
_entity_poly.pdbx_strand_id
1 'polypeptide(L)'
;MKHGFLLLTVAIAVVVSGCLSGDSGGSINFSGDLNTTDSSFRLDGKVVNSGYADVTHRNVSVYLFTANGSIINSTHIGTLQRSADVTLTADRIPKYVIFNAPSFWEYDEIDVSYYEFVKDSESPNGIYTERSVSSESEFPVNVTTVAT
;
A
#
# COMPACT_ATOMS: atom_id res chain seq x y z
N MET A 1 58.36 19.24 -20.44
CA MET A 1 57.15 19.54 -21.25
C MET A 1 56.65 18.27 -21.89
N LYS A 2 55.53 17.73 -21.42
CA LYS A 2 54.54 16.94 -22.17
C LYS A 2 53.39 16.62 -21.20
N HIS A 3 52.35 17.42 -21.33
CA HIS A 3 51.00 17.23 -20.79
C HIS A 3 50.51 15.82 -21.19
N GLY A 4 49.80 15.05 -20.37
CA GLY A 4 48.83 15.44 -19.35
C GLY A 4 47.45 14.98 -19.82
N PHE A 5 46.70 14.37 -18.89
CA PHE A 5 45.27 14.05 -18.95
C PHE A 5 44.86 12.70 -19.57
N LEU A 6 44.82 11.69 -18.69
CA LEU A 6 44.13 10.42 -18.86
C LEU A 6 42.65 10.65 -18.49
N LEU A 7 41.75 10.59 -19.47
CA LEU A 7 40.31 10.74 -19.27
C LEU A 7 39.77 9.50 -18.55
N LEU A 8 39.40 9.68 -17.29
CA LEU A 8 38.66 8.70 -16.50
C LEU A 8 37.17 8.86 -16.80
N THR A 9 36.63 8.02 -17.70
CA THR A 9 35.20 8.00 -17.98
C THR A 9 34.50 7.20 -16.89
N VAL A 10 33.89 7.88 -15.92
CA VAL A 10 33.00 7.26 -14.94
C VAL A 10 31.64 7.06 -15.62
N ALA A 11 31.37 5.84 -16.08
CA ALA A 11 30.03 5.44 -16.48
C ALA A 11 29.20 5.25 -15.22
N ILE A 12 28.40 6.27 -14.87
CA ILE A 12 27.38 6.17 -13.83
C ILE A 12 26.29 5.25 -14.38
N ALA A 13 26.26 4.00 -13.89
CA ALA A 13 25.14 3.11 -14.09
C ALA A 13 23.98 3.64 -13.23
N VAL A 14 23.09 4.42 -13.85
CA VAL A 14 21.77 4.67 -13.29
C VAL A 14 21.03 3.35 -13.37
N VAL A 15 21.10 2.58 -12.28
CA VAL A 15 20.17 1.47 -12.06
C VAL A 15 18.84 2.15 -11.81
N VAL A 16 18.10 2.40 -12.89
CA VAL A 16 16.68 2.64 -12.81
C VAL A 16 16.15 1.36 -12.18
N SER A 17 15.81 1.43 -10.90
CA SER A 17 14.98 0.43 -10.22
C SER A 17 13.60 0.47 -10.88
N GLY A 18 13.56 0.00 -12.12
CA GLY A 18 12.35 -0.28 -12.85
C GLY A 18 11.62 -1.33 -12.03
N CYS A 19 10.47 -0.92 -11.52
CA CYS A 19 9.46 -1.75 -10.91
C CYS A 19 9.47 -3.13 -11.57
N LEU A 20 9.88 -4.16 -10.83
CA LEU A 20 9.61 -5.54 -11.22
C LEU A 20 8.09 -5.66 -11.18
N SER A 21 7.43 -5.39 -12.31
CA SER A 21 6.08 -5.86 -12.54
C SER A 21 6.21 -7.38 -12.66
N GLY A 22 6.27 -8.04 -11.49
CA GLY A 22 6.03 -9.46 -11.43
C GLY A 22 4.64 -9.69 -12.01
N ASP A 23 4.51 -10.73 -12.82
CA ASP A 23 3.20 -11.30 -13.13
C ASP A 23 2.59 -11.76 -11.80
N SER A 24 1.95 -10.86 -11.05
CA SER A 24 1.23 -11.24 -9.84
C SER A 24 0.07 -12.13 -10.30
N GLY A 25 -0.03 -13.36 -9.82
CA GLY A 25 -1.19 -14.21 -10.05
C GLY A 25 -2.49 -13.56 -9.52
N GLY A 26 -2.36 -12.67 -8.53
CA GLY A 26 -3.46 -11.87 -7.99
C GLY A 26 -3.03 -10.54 -7.38
N SER A 27 -3.93 -9.55 -7.42
CA SER A 27 -3.69 -8.26 -6.76
C SER A 27 -4.90 -7.76 -5.99
N ILE A 28 -4.65 -7.22 -4.80
CA ILE A 28 -5.64 -6.55 -3.96
C ILE A 28 -5.36 -5.06 -3.98
N ASN A 29 -6.26 -4.29 -4.57
CA ASN A 29 -6.13 -2.86 -4.79
C ASN A 29 -7.28 -2.08 -4.17
N PHE A 30 -7.15 -0.75 -4.12
CA PHE A 30 -8.25 0.14 -3.77
C PHE A 30 -8.57 1.07 -4.93
N SER A 31 -9.86 1.27 -5.17
CA SER A 31 -10.36 2.21 -6.16
C SER A 31 -11.34 3.16 -5.47
N GLY A 32 -10.96 4.43 -5.36
CA GLY A 32 -11.75 5.45 -4.71
C GLY A 32 -10.90 6.62 -4.25
N ASP A 33 -11.42 7.35 -3.27
CA ASP A 33 -10.82 8.58 -2.79
C ASP A 33 -10.22 8.40 -1.40
N LEU A 34 -9.00 8.91 -1.23
CA LEU A 34 -8.31 9.06 0.07
C LEU A 34 -8.16 10.55 0.34
N ASN A 35 -9.12 11.11 1.06
CA ASN A 35 -9.19 12.55 1.32
C ASN A 35 -8.68 12.88 2.71
N THR A 36 -7.83 13.90 2.78
CA THR A 36 -7.37 14.51 4.03
C THR A 36 -7.85 15.95 4.15
N THR A 37 -8.09 16.37 5.38
CA THR A 37 -8.14 17.78 5.76
C THR A 37 -7.01 18.03 6.78
N ASP A 38 -6.93 19.23 7.34
CA ASP A 38 -5.93 19.58 8.36
C ASP A 38 -5.94 18.63 9.58
N SER A 39 -7.09 18.02 9.88
CA SER A 39 -7.25 17.17 11.06
C SER A 39 -8.09 15.92 10.84
N SER A 40 -8.58 15.64 9.63
CA SER A 40 -9.41 14.46 9.41
C SER A 40 -9.01 13.69 8.16
N PHE A 41 -9.42 12.44 8.14
CA PHE A 41 -9.25 11.53 7.01
C PHE A 41 -10.57 10.87 6.67
N ARG A 42 -10.83 10.72 5.36
CA ARG A 42 -11.93 9.93 4.83
C ARG A 42 -11.43 9.07 3.67
N LEU A 43 -11.71 7.78 3.78
CA LEU A 43 -11.63 6.80 2.71
C LEU A 43 -13.04 6.49 2.23
N ASP A 44 -13.25 6.52 0.92
CA ASP A 44 -14.52 6.15 0.29
C ASP A 44 -14.27 5.50 -1.06
N GLY A 45 -14.69 4.25 -1.25
CA GLY A 45 -14.41 3.51 -2.48
C GLY A 45 -14.63 2.02 -2.36
N LYS A 46 -13.84 1.26 -3.12
CA LYS A 46 -13.92 -0.20 -3.21
C LYS A 46 -12.55 -0.83 -3.02
N VAL A 47 -12.47 -1.88 -2.23
CA VAL A 47 -11.37 -2.84 -2.30
C VAL A 47 -11.63 -3.76 -3.48
N VAL A 48 -10.64 -4.01 -4.32
CA VAL A 48 -10.77 -4.73 -5.59
C VAL A 48 -9.80 -5.90 -5.60
N ASN A 49 -10.30 -7.09 -5.91
CA ASN A 49 -9.49 -8.24 -6.27
C ASN A 49 -9.38 -8.32 -7.80
N SER A 50 -8.20 -8.01 -8.33
CA SER A 50 -7.90 -7.96 -9.76
C SER A 50 -7.15 -9.16 -10.32
N GLY A 51 -6.88 -10.20 -9.52
CA GLY A 51 -6.45 -11.49 -10.07
C GLY A 51 -7.00 -12.69 -9.31
N TYR A 52 -6.61 -13.88 -9.74
CA TYR A 52 -7.34 -15.13 -9.48
C TYR A 52 -8.86 -14.96 -9.59
N ALA A 53 -9.37 -14.75 -10.81
CA ALA A 53 -10.81 -14.78 -11.04
C ALA A 53 -11.42 -16.02 -10.36
N ASP A 54 -12.40 -15.79 -9.48
CA ASP A 54 -13.12 -16.79 -8.66
C ASP A 54 -12.57 -17.10 -7.25
N VAL A 55 -11.44 -16.54 -6.83
CA VAL A 55 -11.00 -16.61 -5.43
C VAL A 55 -11.85 -15.68 -4.56
N THR A 56 -12.28 -16.19 -3.41
CA THR A 56 -13.06 -15.45 -2.42
C THR A 56 -12.25 -15.32 -1.13
N HIS A 57 -11.85 -14.10 -0.79
CA HIS A 57 -11.19 -13.79 0.46
C HIS A 57 -12.22 -13.43 1.52
N ARG A 58 -12.07 -13.96 2.73
CA ARG A 58 -12.97 -13.69 3.87
C ARG A 58 -12.23 -12.90 4.93
N ASN A 59 -13.00 -12.28 5.82
CA ASN A 59 -12.49 -11.50 6.93
C ASN A 59 -11.58 -10.34 6.47
N VAL A 60 -11.94 -9.73 5.35
CA VAL A 60 -11.19 -8.58 4.84
C VAL A 60 -11.49 -7.38 5.71
N SER A 61 -10.44 -6.69 6.11
CA SER A 61 -10.52 -5.48 6.94
C SER A 61 -9.61 -4.40 6.39
N VAL A 62 -10.00 -3.16 6.65
CA VAL A 62 -9.20 -1.97 6.38
C VAL A 62 -8.76 -1.36 7.69
N TYR A 63 -7.48 -1.05 7.79
CA TYR A 63 -6.85 -0.53 9.00
C TYR A 63 -6.19 0.81 8.72
N LEU A 64 -6.40 1.76 9.62
CA LEU A 64 -5.73 3.05 9.63
C LEU A 64 -4.69 3.03 10.74
N PHE A 65 -3.42 3.24 10.39
CA PHE A 65 -2.32 3.19 11.34
C PHE A 65 -1.61 4.52 11.48
N THR A 66 -1.10 4.77 12.68
CA THR A 66 -0.06 5.77 12.94
C THR A 66 1.30 5.29 12.42
N ALA A 67 2.29 6.19 12.40
CA ALA A 67 3.66 5.86 11.99
C ALA A 67 4.37 4.83 12.89
N ASN A 68 3.95 4.71 14.15
CA ASN A 68 4.47 3.73 15.10
C ASN A 68 3.63 2.42 15.13
N GLY A 69 2.71 2.22 14.18
CA GLY A 69 1.92 0.99 14.08
C GLY A 69 0.77 0.85 15.07
N SER A 70 0.35 1.94 15.72
CA SER A 70 -0.89 1.94 16.52
C SER A 70 -2.11 2.09 15.60
N ILE A 71 -3.15 1.30 15.84
CA ILE A 71 -4.41 1.41 15.10
C ILE A 71 -5.12 2.70 15.53
N ILE A 72 -5.49 3.53 14.55
CA ILE A 72 -6.34 4.70 14.71
C ILE A 72 -7.80 4.29 14.61
N ASN A 73 -8.13 3.54 13.55
CA ASN A 73 -9.46 3.01 13.31
C ASN A 73 -9.36 1.80 12.38
N SER A 74 -10.38 0.96 12.36
CA SER A 74 -10.50 -0.13 11.40
C SER A 74 -11.96 -0.42 11.07
N THR A 75 -12.19 -1.04 9.93
CA THR A 75 -13.52 -1.56 9.57
C THR A 75 -13.38 -2.92 8.91
N HIS A 76 -14.31 -3.81 9.23
CA HIS A 76 -14.43 -5.12 8.61
C HIS A 76 -15.39 -5.04 7.42
N ILE A 77 -14.88 -5.32 6.22
CA ILE A 77 -15.66 -5.25 4.96
C ILE A 77 -16.20 -6.63 4.55
N GLY A 78 -15.85 -7.68 5.29
CA GLY A 78 -16.41 -9.01 5.11
C GLY A 78 -15.71 -9.81 4.02
N THR A 79 -16.42 -10.05 2.92
CA THR A 79 -16.00 -10.97 1.86
C THR A 79 -15.64 -10.20 0.59
N LEU A 80 -14.49 -10.52 0.01
CA LEU A 80 -13.99 -9.96 -1.23
C LEU A 80 -13.85 -11.06 -2.28
N GLN A 81 -14.75 -11.07 -3.26
CA GLN A 81 -14.64 -11.92 -4.45
C GLN A 81 -14.11 -11.13 -5.66
N ARG A 82 -14.74 -9.99 -5.96
CA ARG A 82 -14.28 -9.06 -7.01
C ARG A 82 -14.05 -7.67 -6.47
N SER A 83 -15.05 -7.12 -5.78
CA SER A 83 -14.90 -5.87 -5.05
C SER A 83 -15.83 -5.83 -3.85
N ALA A 84 -15.47 -5.01 -2.86
CA ALA A 84 -16.28 -4.73 -1.69
C ALA A 84 -16.22 -3.23 -1.40
N ASP A 85 -17.38 -2.61 -1.17
CA ASP A 85 -17.48 -1.20 -0.80
C ASP A 85 -16.91 -0.97 0.60
N VAL A 86 -16.25 0.18 0.76
CA VAL A 86 -15.69 0.59 2.03
C VAL A 86 -15.77 2.10 2.19
N THR A 87 -16.21 2.51 3.37
CA THR A 87 -16.11 3.89 3.83
C THR A 87 -15.54 3.87 5.24
N LEU A 88 -14.53 4.70 5.49
CA LEU A 88 -13.90 4.80 6.81
C LEU A 88 -13.44 6.23 7.07
N THR A 89 -13.66 6.72 8.29
CA THR A 89 -13.25 8.06 8.71
C THR A 89 -12.36 8.01 9.94
N ALA A 90 -11.49 9.00 10.08
CA ALA A 90 -10.70 9.24 11.28
C ALA A 90 -10.59 10.74 11.59
N ASP A 91 -10.46 11.06 12.87
CA ASP A 91 -10.26 12.40 13.43
C ASP A 91 -8.78 12.83 13.45
N ARG A 92 -7.97 12.15 12.65
CA ARG A 92 -6.56 12.46 12.37
C ARG A 92 -6.12 11.78 11.08
N ILE A 93 -5.07 12.31 10.46
CA ILE A 93 -4.47 11.73 9.25
C ILE A 93 -3.70 10.45 9.61
N PRO A 94 -4.06 9.27 9.08
CA PRO A 94 -3.27 8.06 9.25
C PRO A 94 -2.00 8.10 8.41
N LYS A 95 -0.91 7.54 8.95
CA LYS A 95 0.33 7.37 8.19
C LYS A 95 0.18 6.25 7.16
N TYR A 96 -0.53 5.18 7.51
CA TYR A 96 -0.75 4.04 6.62
C TYR A 96 -2.24 3.66 6.56
N VAL A 97 -2.71 3.32 5.37
CA VAL A 97 -3.99 2.67 5.09
C VAL A 97 -3.67 1.28 4.54
N ILE A 98 -4.05 0.23 5.27
CA ILE A 98 -3.71 -1.15 4.92
C ILE A 98 -4.99 -1.98 4.78
N PHE A 99 -5.08 -2.75 3.70
CA PHE A 99 -6.11 -3.76 3.47
C PHE A 99 -5.50 -5.12 3.79
N ASN A 100 -6.17 -5.90 4.63
CA ASN A 100 -5.63 -7.21 5.01
C ASN A 100 -6.74 -8.24 5.21
N ALA A 101 -6.39 -9.49 4.87
CA ALA A 101 -7.13 -10.69 5.18
C ALA A 101 -6.13 -11.84 5.28
N PRO A 102 -6.27 -12.78 6.23
CA PRO A 102 -5.38 -13.93 6.32
C PRO A 102 -5.25 -14.69 5.00
N SER A 103 -6.35 -14.82 4.26
CA SER A 103 -6.40 -15.53 2.98
C SER A 103 -5.70 -14.83 1.81
N PHE A 104 -5.22 -13.59 1.97
CA PHE A 104 -4.39 -12.97 0.93
C PHE A 104 -3.08 -13.75 0.78
N TRP A 105 -2.51 -14.17 1.90
CA TRP A 105 -1.17 -14.75 1.97
C TRP A 105 -1.14 -16.27 1.76
N GLU A 106 -2.28 -16.86 1.41
CA GLU A 106 -2.39 -18.29 1.08
C GLU A 106 -1.98 -18.59 -0.37
N TYR A 107 -1.81 -17.55 -1.19
CA TYR A 107 -1.48 -17.66 -2.61
C TYR A 107 -0.07 -17.16 -2.88
N ASP A 108 0.71 -17.98 -3.59
CA ASP A 108 2.00 -17.56 -4.14
C ASP A 108 1.74 -16.50 -5.23
N GLU A 109 2.56 -15.44 -5.27
CA GLU A 109 2.46 -14.34 -6.27
C GLU A 109 1.24 -13.41 -6.11
N ILE A 110 0.80 -13.17 -4.87
CA ILE A 110 -0.13 -12.07 -4.57
C ILE A 110 0.61 -10.74 -4.37
N ASP A 111 0.04 -9.65 -4.85
CA ASP A 111 0.43 -8.28 -4.48
C ASP A 111 -0.72 -7.55 -3.77
N VAL A 112 -0.46 -6.98 -2.61
CA VAL A 112 -1.44 -6.22 -1.84
C VAL A 112 -1.01 -4.77 -1.76
N SER A 113 -1.81 -3.88 -2.34
CA SER A 113 -1.57 -2.44 -2.25
C SER A 113 -1.90 -1.90 -0.86
N TYR A 114 -1.12 -0.93 -0.40
CA TYR A 114 -1.39 -0.09 0.75
C TYR A 114 -1.04 1.37 0.41
N TYR A 115 -1.52 2.30 1.22
CA TYR A 115 -1.28 3.73 0.99
C TYR A 115 -0.54 4.36 2.14
N GLU A 116 0.54 5.05 1.82
CA GLU A 116 1.36 5.79 2.78
C GLU A 116 1.15 7.29 2.60
N PHE A 117 0.88 8.00 3.69
CA PHE A 117 0.88 9.46 3.67
C PHE A 117 2.31 9.98 3.66
N VAL A 118 2.73 10.58 2.55
CA VAL A 118 4.08 11.14 2.34
C VAL A 118 3.99 12.66 2.32
N LYS A 119 4.84 13.33 3.10
CA LYS A 119 4.97 14.79 3.13
C LYS A 119 6.43 15.15 2.95
N ASP A 120 6.76 15.77 1.83
CA ASP A 120 8.12 16.12 1.45
C ASP A 120 8.15 17.47 0.70
N SER A 121 9.28 17.81 0.08
CA SER A 121 9.43 19.06 -0.67
C SER A 121 8.56 19.13 -1.93
N GLU A 122 8.21 17.99 -2.52
CA GLU A 122 7.38 17.91 -3.73
C GLU A 122 5.88 17.89 -3.37
N SER A 123 5.55 17.33 -2.20
CA SER A 123 4.20 17.26 -1.63
C SER A 123 4.15 17.90 -0.24
N PRO A 124 4.26 19.24 -0.13
CA PRO A 124 4.33 19.94 1.17
C PRO A 124 3.03 19.90 1.96
N ASN A 125 1.91 19.57 1.33
CA ASN A 125 0.61 19.35 2.00
C ASN A 125 0.36 17.85 2.29
N GLY A 126 1.25 16.99 1.82
CA GLY A 126 1.18 15.55 1.88
C GLY A 126 0.24 14.93 0.84
N ILE A 127 0.55 13.71 0.44
CA ILE A 127 -0.20 12.89 -0.51
C ILE A 127 -0.18 11.44 -0.06
N TYR A 128 -1.26 10.69 -0.35
CA TYR A 128 -1.21 9.24 -0.25
C TYR A 128 -0.55 8.65 -1.48
N THR A 129 0.56 7.97 -1.26
CA THR A 129 1.30 7.24 -2.30
C THR A 129 0.98 5.77 -2.17
N GLU A 130 0.57 5.15 -3.27
CA GLU A 130 0.37 3.71 -3.35
C GLU A 130 1.71 2.97 -3.30
N ARG A 131 1.71 1.87 -2.54
CA ARG A 131 2.81 0.93 -2.37
C ARG A 131 2.23 -0.48 -2.42
N SER A 132 3.03 -1.47 -2.75
CA SER A 132 2.60 -2.89 -2.73
C SER A 132 3.54 -3.72 -1.86
N VAL A 133 3.02 -4.83 -1.34
CA VAL A 133 3.77 -5.88 -0.66
C VAL A 133 3.35 -7.24 -1.21
N SER A 134 4.28 -8.19 -1.24
CA SER A 134 4.00 -9.57 -1.66
C SER A 134 3.97 -10.54 -0.47
N SER A 135 4.20 -10.04 0.75
CA SER A 135 4.01 -10.79 2.00
C SER A 135 3.53 -9.90 3.14
N GLU A 136 2.81 -10.47 4.12
CA GLU A 136 2.28 -9.71 5.27
C GLU A 136 3.40 -9.04 6.09
N SER A 137 4.57 -9.69 6.17
CA SER A 137 5.73 -9.18 6.91
C SER A 137 6.42 -7.97 6.27
N GLU A 138 6.13 -7.67 5.02
CA GLU A 138 6.69 -6.51 4.31
C GLU A 138 5.95 -5.20 4.60
N PHE A 139 4.79 -5.26 5.26
CA PHE A 139 4.13 -4.04 5.68
C PHE A 139 5.02 -3.22 6.63
N PRO A 140 4.96 -1.88 6.56
CA PRO A 140 5.78 -1.01 7.43
C PRO A 140 5.37 -1.08 8.91
N VAL A 141 4.25 -1.74 9.21
CA VAL A 141 3.70 -1.94 10.56
C VAL A 141 3.12 -3.34 10.69
N ASN A 142 3.16 -3.91 11.89
CA ASN A 142 2.59 -5.23 12.14
C ASN A 142 1.06 -5.17 12.05
N VAL A 143 0.50 -5.91 11.09
CA VAL A 143 -0.95 -6.04 10.94
C VAL A 143 -1.41 -7.25 11.75
N THR A 144 -1.56 -7.09 13.05
CA THR A 144 -2.16 -8.17 13.85
C THR A 144 -3.65 -8.22 13.55
N THR A 145 -4.08 -9.25 12.83
CA THR A 145 -5.51 -9.57 12.72
C THR A 145 -6.04 -9.84 14.12
N VAL A 146 -6.89 -8.94 14.62
CA VAL A 146 -7.57 -9.19 15.88
C VAL A 146 -8.56 -10.30 15.59
N ALA A 147 -8.25 -11.52 16.00
CA ALA A 147 -9.19 -12.63 15.93
C ALA A 147 -10.41 -12.26 16.79
N THR A 148 -11.51 -11.89 16.13
CA THR A 148 -12.83 -11.72 16.74
C THR A 148 -13.51 -13.06 16.92
#